data_AF-A0AAP0M2F7-F1
#
_entry.id   AF-A0AAP0M2F7-F1
#
_cell.length_a   1.000
_cell.length_b   1.000
_cell.length_c   1.000
_cell.angle_alpha   90.00
_cell.angle_beta   90.00
_cell.angle_gamma   90.00
#
_symmetry.space_group_name_H-M   'P 1'
#
loop_
_entity.id
_entity.type
_entity.pdbx_description
1 polymer ?
#
loop_
_entity_poly.entity_id
_entity_poly.type
_entity_poly.pdbx_seq_one_letter_code
_entity_poly.pdbx_strand_id
1 'polypeptide(L)'
;MKISSLRIKMNFNVDLGGFKFCWSVELTCFDHLLKVFSIKMEYEGRYRMAAAKYDCLLFDLDDTLYPYSSGIAAACGQNIKDYMVEKLGIEGSKIEDLGNLLYKNYGTTMAGLRAIGYDFDYDDYHSFVHGRLPYENLKPDPVLRSLLLSLPLRKIIFTNADKVHAVKVLSRLGLEDCFEGIICFETLNPTHKNTVSDDEDDIAFVESAASTTTSANGPEIFDIIGHFAQPNPSLVALPKTPIACKPSELAIEKALKIASINPQRTLFFEDSVRNIQAGKRVGLDTVLIGKSQRVKGADYAFESIHNIKEAIPELWESDMKSEVGYPGQVAVETSVTA
;
A
#
# COMPACT_ATOMS: atom_id res chain seq x y z
N MET A 1 24.10 -52.84 -1.41
CA MET A 1 23.05 -52.62 -2.43
C MET A 1 23.71 -51.99 -3.65
N LYS A 2 23.79 -52.72 -4.77
CA LYS A 2 24.27 -52.18 -6.06
C LYS A 2 23.18 -51.26 -6.61
N ILE A 3 23.40 -49.95 -6.64
CA ILE A 3 22.53 -49.02 -7.35
C ILE A 3 22.90 -49.13 -8.82
N SER A 4 22.04 -49.78 -9.60
CA SER A 4 22.11 -49.84 -11.06
C SER A 4 22.07 -48.42 -11.63
N SER A 5 23.08 -48.09 -12.43
CA SER A 5 23.20 -46.83 -13.20
C SER A 5 21.91 -46.56 -13.98
N LEU A 6 21.19 -45.50 -13.61
CA LEU A 6 20.08 -44.97 -14.40
C LEU A 6 20.67 -44.07 -15.50
N ARG A 7 20.52 -44.48 -16.76
CA ARG A 7 20.90 -43.65 -17.92
C ARG A 7 19.68 -42.87 -18.39
N ILE A 8 19.76 -41.54 -18.32
CA ILE A 8 18.73 -40.66 -18.87
C ILE A 8 19.29 -40.03 -20.14
N LYS A 9 18.56 -40.22 -21.25
CA LYS A 9 18.89 -39.62 -22.54
C LYS A 9 17.95 -38.44 -22.77
N MET A 10 18.49 -37.23 -22.78
CA MET A 10 17.73 -36.01 -23.06
C MET A 10 18.09 -35.50 -24.45
N ASN A 11 17.06 -35.18 -25.24
CA ASN A 11 17.19 -34.63 -26.58
C ASN A 11 16.77 -33.17 -26.53
N PHE A 12 17.63 -32.28 -27.04
CA PHE A 12 17.33 -30.86 -27.13
C PHE A 12 17.24 -30.46 -28.60
N ASN A 13 16.14 -29.78 -28.94
CA ASN A 13 15.91 -29.20 -30.24
C ASN A 13 15.82 -27.69 -30.08
N VAL A 14 16.68 -26.97 -30.79
CA VAL A 14 16.63 -25.50 -30.89
C VAL A 14 16.45 -25.16 -32.37
N ASP A 15 15.47 -24.30 -32.64
CA ASP A 15 15.19 -23.76 -33.97
C ASP A 15 15.48 -22.27 -33.95
N LEU A 16 16.53 -21.87 -34.69
CA LEU A 16 16.91 -20.47 -34.86
C LEU A 16 16.83 -20.16 -36.36
N GLY A 17 15.71 -19.57 -36.76
CA GLY A 17 15.55 -18.94 -38.07
C GLY A 17 15.87 -19.87 -39.25
N GLY A 18 15.41 -21.12 -39.22
CA GLY A 18 15.49 -22.03 -40.37
C GLY A 18 16.62 -23.07 -40.33
N PHE A 19 17.45 -23.08 -39.28
CA PHE A 19 18.40 -24.16 -39.02
C PHE A 19 18.03 -24.93 -37.76
N LYS A 20 17.72 -26.22 -37.92
CA LYS A 20 17.43 -27.14 -36.82
C LYS A 20 18.69 -27.87 -36.39
N PHE A 21 19.07 -27.69 -35.14
CA PHE A 21 20.13 -28.47 -34.51
C PHE A 21 19.53 -29.42 -33.49
N CYS A 22 19.93 -30.69 -33.58
CA CYS A 22 19.55 -31.74 -32.66
C CYS A 22 20.82 -32.40 -32.13
N TRP A 23 20.95 -32.45 -30.81
CA TRP A 23 21.98 -33.24 -30.15
C TRP A 23 21.41 -33.96 -28.94
N SER A 24 21.92 -35.17 -28.69
CA SER A 24 21.55 -35.99 -27.54
C SER A 24 22.72 -36.10 -26.58
N VAL A 25 22.47 -35.94 -25.28
CA VAL A 25 23.48 -36.16 -24.25
C VAL A 25 23.05 -37.33 -23.36
N GLU A 26 23.93 -38.32 -23.21
CA GLU A 26 23.78 -39.39 -22.21
C GLU A 26 24.60 -39.02 -20.97
N LEU A 27 23.92 -38.85 -19.83
CA LEU A 27 24.56 -38.49 -18.56
C LEU A 27 24.59 -39.69 -17.61
N THR A 28 25.76 -39.93 -17.01
CA THR A 28 25.93 -40.87 -15.89
C THR A 28 26.14 -40.10 -14.58
N CYS A 29 25.20 -40.27 -13.65
CA CYS A 29 25.19 -39.98 -12.20
C CYS A 29 25.70 -38.61 -11.66
N PHE A 30 24.80 -37.95 -10.91
CA PHE A 30 24.95 -36.99 -9.79
C PHE A 30 25.92 -35.79 -9.89
N ASP A 31 27.16 -35.96 -10.35
CA ASP A 31 28.19 -34.90 -10.32
C ASP A 31 27.98 -33.82 -11.39
N HIS A 32 27.34 -34.16 -12.51
CA HIS A 32 27.01 -33.17 -13.55
C HIS A 32 25.79 -32.33 -13.21
N LEU A 33 24.85 -32.83 -12.41
CA LEU A 33 23.71 -32.02 -11.95
C LEU A 33 24.22 -30.90 -11.02
N LEU A 34 25.14 -31.23 -10.12
CA LEU A 34 25.80 -30.25 -9.25
C LEU A 34 26.64 -29.23 -10.05
N LYS A 35 27.32 -29.64 -11.12
CA LYS A 35 28.01 -28.70 -12.02
C LYS A 35 27.05 -27.82 -12.80
N VAL A 36 25.94 -28.33 -13.32
CA VAL A 36 24.93 -27.51 -14.01
C VAL A 36 24.27 -26.54 -13.04
N PHE A 37 23.93 -26.96 -11.81
CA PHE A 37 23.44 -26.07 -10.76
C PHE A 37 24.49 -25.04 -10.32
N SER A 38 25.76 -25.43 -10.18
CA SER A 38 26.86 -24.52 -9.82
C SER A 38 27.18 -23.54 -10.95
N ILE A 39 27.07 -23.94 -12.21
CA ILE A 39 27.25 -23.07 -13.38
C ILE A 39 26.04 -22.15 -13.53
N LYS A 40 24.81 -22.61 -13.26
CA LYS A 40 23.60 -21.77 -13.24
C LYS A 40 23.68 -20.73 -12.12
N MET A 41 24.16 -21.13 -10.94
CA MET A 41 24.44 -20.24 -9.80
C MET A 41 25.60 -19.27 -10.06
N GLU A 42 26.66 -19.69 -10.77
CA GLU A 42 27.75 -18.81 -11.19
C GLU A 42 27.38 -17.89 -12.37
N TYR A 43 26.39 -18.25 -13.19
CA TYR A 43 25.83 -17.39 -14.25
C TYR A 43 24.83 -16.39 -13.66
N GLU A 44 23.97 -16.81 -12.74
CA GLU A 44 23.08 -15.91 -11.97
C GLU A 44 23.89 -14.97 -11.05
N GLY A 45 25.04 -15.41 -10.54
CA GLY A 45 25.94 -14.60 -9.74
C GLY A 45 26.72 -13.53 -10.54
N ARG A 46 26.85 -13.68 -11.86
CA ARG A 46 27.62 -12.76 -12.73
C ARG A 46 26.76 -11.70 -13.43
N TYR A 47 25.44 -11.77 -13.32
CA TYR A 47 24.49 -10.73 -13.71
C TYR A 47 23.55 -10.38 -12.56
N ARG A 48 24.10 -9.97 -11.40
CA ARG A 48 23.35 -9.05 -10.55
C ARG A 48 23.37 -7.69 -11.22
N MET A 49 22.49 -7.50 -12.20
CA MET A 49 21.93 -6.18 -12.46
C MET A 49 21.51 -5.65 -11.10
N ALA A 50 22.00 -4.47 -10.70
CA ALA A 50 21.57 -3.87 -9.45
C ALA A 50 20.06 -3.67 -9.57
N ALA A 51 19.29 -4.57 -8.97
CA ALA A 51 17.84 -4.51 -9.01
C ALA A 51 17.42 -3.12 -8.50
N ALA A 52 16.46 -2.48 -9.18
CA ALA A 52 15.93 -1.19 -8.77
C ALA A 52 15.64 -1.22 -7.26
N LYS A 53 16.00 -0.13 -6.55
CA LYS A 53 15.87 -0.05 -5.08
C LYS A 53 14.44 -0.37 -4.65
N TYR A 54 13.47 0.17 -5.38
CA TYR A 54 12.06 -0.04 -5.15
C TYR A 54 11.42 -0.81 -6.33
N ASP A 55 10.41 -1.61 -6.03
CA ASP A 55 9.54 -2.24 -7.03
C ASP A 55 8.09 -1.73 -6.94
N CYS A 56 7.71 -1.09 -5.84
CA CYS A 56 6.38 -0.55 -5.61
C CYS A 56 6.41 0.84 -4.98
N LEU A 57 5.44 1.66 -5.36
CA LEU A 57 5.14 2.97 -4.78
C LEU A 57 3.73 2.93 -4.20
N LEU A 58 3.61 3.26 -2.92
CA LEU A 58 2.35 3.27 -2.19
C LEU A 58 1.96 4.73 -1.91
N PHE A 59 0.77 5.15 -2.30
CA PHE A 59 0.33 6.54 -2.18
C PHE A 59 -0.91 6.64 -1.32
N ASP A 60 -0.89 7.50 -0.32
CA ASP A 60 -2.14 8.02 0.21
C ASP A 60 -2.85 8.90 -0.82
N LEU A 61 -4.14 9.12 -0.59
CA LEU A 61 -5.01 9.87 -1.49
C LEU A 61 -5.23 11.29 -0.97
N ASP A 62 -5.95 11.39 0.14
CA ASP A 62 -6.35 12.66 0.76
C ASP A 62 -5.13 13.47 1.19
N ASP A 63 -5.14 14.77 0.86
CA ASP A 63 -4.07 15.74 1.18
C ASP A 63 -2.65 15.37 0.67
N THR A 64 -2.55 14.29 -0.12
CA THR A 64 -1.31 13.76 -0.72
C THR A 64 -1.31 13.92 -2.25
N LEU A 65 -2.31 13.38 -2.95
CA LEU A 65 -2.44 13.53 -4.41
C LEU A 65 -3.10 14.84 -4.84
N TYR A 66 -3.67 15.57 -3.87
CA TYR A 66 -4.18 16.92 -4.03
C TYR A 66 -3.90 17.68 -2.73
N PRO A 67 -3.79 19.01 -2.76
CA PRO A 67 -3.40 19.77 -1.58
C PRO A 67 -4.54 19.90 -0.56
N TYR A 68 -4.16 20.03 0.72
CA TYR A 68 -5.06 20.37 1.83
C TYR A 68 -5.92 21.61 1.55
N SER A 69 -5.39 22.57 0.78
CA SER A 69 -6.11 23.79 0.38
C SER A 69 -7.32 23.54 -0.53
N SER A 70 -7.54 22.31 -1.02
CA SER A 70 -8.75 21.90 -1.75
C SER A 70 -10.04 22.04 -0.93
N GLY A 71 -9.92 22.04 0.41
CA GLY A 71 -11.05 22.13 1.34
C GLY A 71 -11.81 20.82 1.56
N ILE A 72 -11.37 19.71 0.93
CA ILE A 72 -12.01 18.39 1.10
C ILE A 72 -11.90 17.92 2.56
N ALA A 73 -10.71 18.01 3.16
CA ALA A 73 -10.49 17.62 4.56
C ALA A 73 -11.36 18.42 5.54
N ALA A 74 -11.50 19.74 5.31
CA ALA A 74 -12.34 20.61 6.13
C ALA A 74 -13.82 20.24 6.02
N ALA A 75 -14.32 20.01 4.80
CA ALA A 75 -15.70 19.57 4.57
C ALA A 75 -15.95 18.17 5.15
N CYS A 76 -15.01 17.24 5.01
CA CYS A 76 -15.08 15.91 5.60
C CYS A 76 -15.16 15.99 7.13
N GLY A 77 -14.28 16.78 7.75
CA GLY A 77 -14.31 17.04 9.18
C GLY A 77 -15.65 17.57 9.66
N GLN A 78 -16.26 18.52 8.93
CA GLN A 78 -17.59 19.03 9.27
C GLN A 78 -18.68 17.96 9.12
N ASN A 79 -18.68 17.19 8.02
CA ASN A 79 -19.67 16.14 7.82
C ASN A 79 -19.59 15.04 8.89
N ILE A 80 -18.40 14.74 9.42
CA ILE A 80 -18.23 13.81 10.54
C ILE A 80 -18.88 14.37 11.81
N LYS A 81 -18.66 15.67 12.10
CA LYS A 81 -19.30 16.34 13.25
C LYS A 81 -20.82 16.33 13.12
N ASP A 82 -21.33 16.62 11.93
CA ASP A 82 -22.77 16.61 11.63
C ASP A 82 -23.34 15.19 11.79
N TYR A 83 -22.64 14.16 11.33
CA TYR A 83 -23.05 12.76 11.53
C TYR A 83 -23.14 12.40 13.02
N MET A 84 -22.14 12.79 13.81
CA MET A 84 -22.12 12.54 15.26
C MET A 84 -23.33 13.19 15.97
N VAL A 85 -23.73 14.39 15.56
CA VAL A 85 -24.91 15.07 16.12
C VAL A 85 -26.21 14.48 15.59
N GLU A 86 -26.37 14.42 14.27
CA GLU A 86 -27.64 14.09 13.60
C GLU A 86 -27.99 12.61 13.67
N LYS A 87 -27.00 11.72 13.51
CA LYS A 87 -27.23 10.28 13.40
C LYS A 87 -26.97 9.54 14.70
N LEU A 88 -26.00 9.99 15.49
CA LEU A 88 -25.63 9.36 16.75
C LEU A 88 -26.21 10.07 17.99
N GLY A 89 -26.84 11.24 17.82
CA GLY A 89 -27.46 11.99 18.92
C GLY A 89 -26.46 12.52 19.95
N ILE A 90 -25.19 12.68 19.56
CA ILE A 90 -24.15 13.16 20.46
C ILE A 90 -24.34 14.66 20.70
N GLU A 91 -24.24 15.06 21.96
CA GLU A 91 -24.36 16.46 22.37
C GLU A 91 -23.31 17.34 21.66
N GLY A 92 -23.77 18.41 21.00
CA GLY A 92 -22.93 19.32 20.22
C GLY A 92 -21.73 19.89 21.00
N SER A 93 -21.89 20.11 22.31
CA SER A 93 -20.83 20.63 23.19
C SER A 93 -19.62 19.70 23.33
N LYS A 94 -19.81 18.39 23.09
CA LYS A 94 -18.76 17.36 23.26
C LYS A 94 -18.03 17.02 21.96
N ILE A 95 -18.53 17.48 20.81
CA ILE A 95 -18.10 17.00 19.49
C ILE A 95 -16.62 17.28 19.21
N GLU A 96 -16.15 18.49 19.52
CA GLU A 96 -14.75 18.90 19.34
C GLU A 96 -13.81 18.01 20.16
N ASP A 97 -14.05 17.92 21.47
CA ASP A 97 -13.20 17.16 22.40
C ASP A 97 -13.24 15.66 22.08
N LEU A 98 -14.43 15.12 21.83
CA LEU A 98 -14.61 13.73 21.46
C LEU A 98 -13.87 13.41 20.16
N GLY A 99 -14.10 14.20 19.10
CA GLY A 99 -13.45 14.01 17.80
C GLY A 99 -11.92 14.02 17.91
N ASN A 100 -11.36 14.98 18.66
CA ASN A 100 -9.92 15.08 18.88
C ASN A 100 -9.35 13.86 19.63
N LEU A 101 -10.03 13.41 20.69
CA LEU A 101 -9.61 12.23 21.45
C LEU A 101 -9.71 10.95 20.60
N LEU A 102 -10.79 10.79 19.83
CA LEU A 102 -10.98 9.63 18.97
C LEU A 102 -9.92 9.58 17.87
N TYR A 103 -9.71 10.68 17.15
CA TYR A 103 -8.68 10.76 16.11
C TYR A 103 -7.28 10.50 16.67
N LYS A 104 -6.94 11.11 17.82
CA LYS A 104 -5.64 10.97 18.46
C LYS A 104 -5.33 9.52 18.85
N ASN A 105 -6.31 8.80 19.39
CA ASN A 105 -6.10 7.47 19.95
C ASN A 105 -6.38 6.33 18.95
N TYR A 106 -7.26 6.52 17.97
CA TYR A 106 -7.71 5.45 17.07
C TYR A 106 -7.37 5.65 15.59
N GLY A 107 -6.76 6.77 15.22
CA GLY A 107 -6.40 7.03 13.83
C GLY A 107 -7.45 7.80 13.05
N THR A 108 -8.72 7.43 13.21
CA THR A 108 -9.88 8.09 12.60
C THR A 108 -11.02 8.24 13.61
N THR A 109 -11.91 9.21 13.39
CA THR A 109 -13.10 9.37 14.24
C THR A 109 -14.01 8.15 14.17
N MET A 110 -14.20 7.57 12.98
CA MET A 110 -15.02 6.37 12.79
C MET A 110 -14.48 5.16 13.59
N ALA A 111 -13.18 4.88 13.51
CA ALA A 111 -12.55 3.81 14.27
C ALA A 111 -12.74 4.02 15.78
N GLY A 112 -12.63 5.26 16.25
CA GLY A 112 -12.86 5.60 17.64
C GLY A 112 -14.31 5.44 18.07
N LEU A 113 -15.28 5.89 17.27
CA LEU A 113 -16.71 5.74 17.56
C LEU A 113 -17.08 4.26 17.72
N ARG A 114 -16.60 3.40 16.81
CA ARG A 114 -16.79 1.95 16.90
C ARG A 114 -16.12 1.35 18.14
N ALA A 115 -14.94 1.84 18.53
CA ALA A 115 -14.23 1.35 19.71
C ALA A 115 -14.99 1.64 21.01
N ILE A 116 -15.54 2.85 21.14
CA ILE A 116 -16.24 3.27 22.36
C ILE A 116 -17.69 2.77 22.44
N GLY A 117 -18.16 2.02 21.45
CA GLY A 117 -19.44 1.29 21.51
C GLY A 117 -20.55 1.83 20.61
N TYR A 118 -20.33 2.88 19.82
CA TYR A 118 -21.33 3.29 18.81
C TYR A 118 -21.40 2.24 17.71
N ASP A 119 -22.62 1.83 17.38
CA ASP A 119 -22.90 0.90 16.29
C ASP A 119 -23.69 1.62 15.19
N PHE A 120 -23.18 1.54 13.97
CA PHE A 120 -23.78 2.13 12.76
C PHE A 120 -23.26 1.42 11.52
N ASP A 121 -24.05 1.48 10.44
CA ASP A 121 -23.68 0.93 9.15
C ASP A 121 -22.60 1.79 8.47
N TYR A 122 -21.56 1.15 7.95
CA TYR A 122 -20.43 1.84 7.32
C TYR A 122 -20.82 2.50 6.00
N ASP A 123 -21.76 1.93 5.25
CA ASP A 123 -22.20 2.50 3.98
C ASP A 123 -23.04 3.77 4.22
N ASP A 124 -23.91 3.80 5.25
CA ASP A 124 -24.61 5.04 5.67
C ASP A 124 -23.62 6.11 6.12
N TYR A 125 -22.61 5.73 6.92
CA TYR A 125 -21.57 6.65 7.37
C TYR A 125 -20.80 7.25 6.20
N HIS A 126 -20.26 6.42 5.30
CA HIS A 126 -19.50 6.89 4.14
C HIS A 126 -20.35 7.69 3.16
N SER A 127 -21.59 7.27 2.90
CA SER A 127 -22.52 8.03 2.06
C SER A 127 -22.82 9.41 2.66
N PHE A 128 -22.97 9.52 3.98
CA PHE A 128 -23.19 10.80 4.65
C PHE A 128 -21.93 11.67 4.60
N VAL A 129 -20.78 11.13 4.99
CA VAL A 129 -19.54 11.88 5.19
C VAL A 129 -18.88 12.23 3.85
N HIS A 130 -18.75 11.27 2.94
CA HIS A 130 -18.08 11.48 1.66
C HIS A 130 -19.04 11.82 0.52
N GLY A 131 -20.33 11.47 0.61
CA GLY A 131 -21.31 11.79 -0.44
C GLY A 131 -21.59 13.29 -0.59
N ARG A 132 -21.31 14.08 0.45
CA ARG A 132 -21.55 15.54 0.50
C ARG A 132 -20.30 16.39 0.26
N LEU A 133 -19.17 15.78 -0.09
CA LEU A 133 -17.93 16.53 -0.29
C LEU A 133 -17.98 17.40 -1.55
N PRO A 134 -17.33 18.58 -1.54
CA PRO A 134 -17.31 19.51 -2.67
C PRO A 134 -16.29 19.07 -3.74
N TYR A 135 -16.54 17.94 -4.40
CA TYR A 135 -15.64 17.36 -5.41
C TYR A 135 -15.40 18.28 -6.61
N GLU A 136 -16.25 19.28 -6.84
CA GLU A 136 -16.08 20.33 -7.82
C GLU A 136 -14.81 21.17 -7.60
N ASN A 137 -14.30 21.22 -6.36
CA ASN A 137 -13.05 21.90 -6.01
C ASN A 137 -11.83 21.16 -6.57
N LEU A 138 -11.94 19.84 -6.75
CA LEU A 138 -10.90 19.03 -7.38
C LEU A 138 -10.94 19.23 -8.90
N LYS A 139 -9.80 19.59 -9.46
CA LYS A 139 -9.59 19.84 -10.89
C LYS A 139 -8.61 18.80 -11.45
N PRO A 140 -8.71 18.44 -12.73
CA PRO A 140 -7.73 17.59 -13.37
C PRO A 140 -6.32 18.15 -13.23
N ASP A 141 -5.36 17.28 -12.95
CA ASP A 141 -3.96 17.63 -12.80
C ASP A 141 -3.11 16.92 -13.88
N PRO A 142 -3.00 17.51 -15.08
CA PRO A 142 -2.26 16.90 -16.18
C PRO A 142 -0.75 16.80 -15.89
N VAL A 143 -0.21 17.65 -15.01
CA VAL A 143 1.20 17.61 -14.64
C VAL A 143 1.46 16.40 -13.76
N LEU A 144 0.67 16.22 -12.70
CA LEU A 144 0.75 15.04 -11.85
C LEU A 144 0.47 13.75 -12.62
N ARG A 145 -0.53 13.77 -13.51
CA ARG A 145 -0.83 12.63 -14.39
C ARG A 145 0.38 12.23 -15.24
N SER A 146 0.98 13.19 -15.95
CA SER A 146 2.17 12.94 -16.77
C SER A 146 3.33 12.41 -15.93
N LEU A 147 3.49 12.91 -14.71
CA LEU A 147 4.52 12.47 -13.79
C LEU A 147 4.31 11.02 -13.36
N LEU A 148 3.11 10.67 -12.91
CA LEU A 148 2.76 9.32 -12.46
C LEU A 148 2.85 8.28 -13.60
N LEU A 149 2.43 8.65 -14.81
CA LEU A 149 2.55 7.78 -15.99
C LEU A 149 4.01 7.57 -16.41
N SER A 150 4.88 8.54 -16.17
CA SER A 150 6.30 8.41 -16.50
C SER A 150 7.08 7.52 -15.53
N LEU A 151 6.53 7.18 -14.35
CA LEU A 151 7.18 6.31 -13.37
C LEU A 151 7.12 4.85 -13.82
N PRO A 152 8.27 4.18 -14.05
CA PRO A 152 8.34 2.77 -14.49
C PRO A 152 8.16 1.77 -13.32
N LEU A 153 7.40 2.13 -12.29
CA LEU A 153 7.20 1.33 -11.08
C LEU A 153 5.72 1.04 -10.86
N ARG A 154 5.43 -0.05 -10.15
CA ARG A 154 4.08 -0.37 -9.68
C ARG A 154 3.58 0.71 -8.72
N LYS A 155 2.34 1.14 -8.88
CA LYS A 155 1.73 2.24 -8.11
C LYS A 155 0.40 1.79 -7.53
N ILE A 156 0.20 1.95 -6.23
CA ILE A 156 -1.01 1.53 -5.51
C ILE A 156 -1.49 2.66 -4.60
N ILE A 157 -2.80 2.88 -4.58
CA ILE A 157 -3.43 3.76 -3.59
C ILE A 157 -3.63 3.01 -2.28
N PHE A 158 -3.33 3.65 -1.16
CA PHE A 158 -3.62 3.18 0.18
C PHE A 158 -4.23 4.29 1.03
N THR A 159 -5.56 4.32 1.09
CA THR A 159 -6.36 5.34 1.79
C THR A 159 -7.16 4.74 2.95
N ASN A 160 -7.46 5.56 3.96
CA ASN A 160 -8.43 5.24 5.01
C ASN A 160 -9.90 5.47 4.57
N ALA A 161 -10.12 6.11 3.42
CA ALA A 161 -11.44 6.37 2.87
C ALA A 161 -12.05 5.11 2.22
N ASP A 162 -13.35 5.17 1.91
CA ASP A 162 -14.05 4.13 1.16
C ASP A 162 -13.74 4.20 -0.35
N LYS A 163 -14.09 3.13 -1.04
CA LYS A 163 -13.82 2.98 -2.47
C LYS A 163 -14.55 4.00 -3.34
N VAL A 164 -15.79 4.38 -2.98
CA VAL A 164 -16.59 5.34 -3.77
C VAL A 164 -15.92 6.70 -3.74
N HIS A 165 -15.47 7.14 -2.56
CA HIS A 165 -14.68 8.35 -2.43
C HIS A 165 -13.39 8.29 -3.26
N ALA A 166 -12.61 7.21 -3.11
CA ALA A 166 -11.32 7.07 -3.78
C ALA A 166 -11.42 7.16 -5.31
N VAL A 167 -12.36 6.41 -5.90
CA VAL A 167 -12.62 6.44 -7.35
C VAL A 167 -13.06 7.83 -7.81
N LYS A 168 -13.92 8.50 -7.04
CA LYS A 168 -14.39 9.84 -7.39
C LYS A 168 -13.26 10.86 -7.37
N VAL A 169 -12.39 10.86 -6.37
CA VAL A 169 -11.21 11.74 -6.33
C VAL A 169 -10.30 11.48 -7.52
N LEU A 170 -9.92 10.22 -7.77
CA LEU A 170 -9.05 9.87 -8.89
C LEU A 170 -9.64 10.34 -10.22
N SER A 171 -10.96 10.23 -10.40
CA SER A 171 -11.61 10.70 -11.62
C SER A 171 -11.63 12.22 -11.75
N ARG A 172 -11.87 12.95 -10.66
CA ARG A 172 -11.81 14.41 -10.66
C ARG A 172 -10.42 14.96 -10.95
N LEU A 173 -9.38 14.26 -10.52
CA LEU A 173 -7.97 14.58 -10.79
C LEU A 173 -7.49 14.10 -12.16
N GLY A 174 -8.25 13.22 -12.84
CA GLY A 174 -7.85 12.59 -14.09
C GLY A 174 -6.68 11.62 -13.93
N LEU A 175 -6.73 10.77 -12.90
CA LEU A 175 -5.68 9.82 -12.50
C LEU A 175 -6.17 8.36 -12.47
N GLU A 176 -7.32 8.04 -13.06
CA GLU A 176 -7.98 6.73 -12.89
C GLU A 176 -7.13 5.54 -13.37
N ASP A 177 -6.28 5.75 -14.36
CA ASP A 177 -5.42 4.76 -15.01
C ASP A 177 -3.94 4.85 -14.57
N CYS A 178 -3.62 5.69 -13.57
CA CYS A 178 -2.25 5.83 -13.06
C CYS A 178 -1.86 4.77 -12.02
N PHE A 179 -2.83 4.03 -11.47
CA PHE A 179 -2.63 3.10 -10.34
C PHE A 179 -3.12 1.70 -10.69
N GLU A 180 -2.38 0.67 -10.27
CA GLU A 180 -2.75 -0.73 -10.48
C GLU A 180 -3.95 -1.14 -9.61
N GLY A 181 -4.07 -0.56 -8.42
CA GLY A 181 -5.11 -0.91 -7.47
C GLY A 181 -5.29 0.08 -6.34
N ILE A 182 -6.39 -0.10 -5.61
CA ILE A 182 -6.78 0.72 -4.45
C ILE A 182 -6.98 -0.21 -3.24
N ILE A 183 -6.21 0.04 -2.19
CA ILE A 183 -6.44 -0.47 -0.85
C ILE A 183 -7.17 0.62 -0.08
N CYS A 184 -8.43 0.36 0.26
CA CYS A 184 -9.34 1.30 0.90
C CYS A 184 -10.00 0.64 2.12
N PHE A 185 -10.95 1.34 2.74
CA PHE A 185 -11.67 0.86 3.91
C PHE A 185 -12.22 -0.56 3.72
N GLU A 186 -12.92 -0.84 2.62
CA GLU A 186 -13.57 -2.12 2.34
C GLU A 186 -12.54 -3.25 2.12
N THR A 187 -11.41 -2.94 1.48
CA THR A 187 -10.31 -3.91 1.30
C THR A 187 -9.72 -4.34 2.64
N LEU A 188 -9.63 -3.42 3.60
CA LEU A 188 -9.11 -3.69 4.94
C LEU A 188 -10.17 -4.22 5.92
N ASN A 189 -11.45 -3.93 5.68
CA ASN A 189 -12.55 -4.23 6.59
C ASN A 189 -13.68 -4.95 5.84
N PRO A 190 -13.44 -6.16 5.32
CA PRO A 190 -14.46 -6.91 4.61
C PRO A 190 -15.62 -7.20 5.57
N THR A 191 -16.81 -6.74 5.22
CA THR A 191 -18.03 -7.11 5.93
C THR A 191 -18.58 -8.38 5.31
N HIS A 192 -18.97 -9.37 6.12
CA HIS A 192 -19.71 -10.54 5.66
C HIS A 192 -21.16 -10.13 5.31
N LYS A 193 -21.35 -9.22 4.34
CA LYS A 193 -22.66 -9.00 3.74
C LYS A 193 -22.78 -10.00 2.58
N ASN A 194 -23.50 -11.10 2.85
CA ASN A 194 -23.94 -12.16 1.94
C ASN A 194 -23.48 -12.01 0.48
N THR A 195 -22.43 -12.73 0.12
CA THR A 195 -22.28 -13.24 -1.23
C THR A 195 -23.50 -14.10 -1.53
N VAL A 196 -24.47 -13.55 -2.26
CA VAL A 196 -25.20 -14.37 -3.22
C VAL A 196 -24.20 -14.62 -4.35
N SER A 197 -23.34 -15.62 -4.14
CA SER A 197 -22.61 -16.27 -5.22
C SER A 197 -23.09 -17.71 -5.23
N ASP A 198 -23.82 -18.06 -6.29
CA ASP A 198 -23.77 -19.41 -6.84
C ASP A 198 -22.29 -19.74 -7.02
N ASP A 199 -21.77 -20.61 -6.17
CA ASP A 199 -20.71 -21.59 -6.42
C ASP A 199 -20.19 -22.09 -5.06
N GLU A 200 -20.49 -23.36 -4.79
CA GLU A 200 -19.98 -24.14 -3.66
C GLU A 200 -18.46 -24.23 -3.74
N ASP A 201 -17.76 -23.93 -2.65
CA ASP A 201 -16.69 -24.78 -2.14
C ASP A 201 -16.27 -24.33 -0.73
N ASP A 202 -16.57 -25.20 0.22
CA ASP A 202 -16.39 -25.07 1.66
C ASP A 202 -14.91 -25.03 2.09
N ILE A 203 -14.54 -24.03 2.89
CA ILE A 203 -13.55 -24.21 3.97
C ILE A 203 -14.11 -23.57 5.24
N ALA A 204 -14.66 -24.43 6.10
CA ALA A 204 -15.18 -24.09 7.41
C ALA A 204 -14.06 -23.57 8.34
N PHE A 205 -14.20 -22.34 8.82
CA PHE A 205 -13.44 -21.85 9.99
C PHE A 205 -14.38 -21.81 11.20
N VAL A 206 -14.11 -22.68 12.16
CA VAL A 206 -14.91 -22.87 13.37
C VAL A 206 -14.77 -21.65 14.27
N GLU A 207 -15.85 -20.88 14.37
CA GLU A 207 -15.97 -19.74 15.28
C GLU A 207 -16.43 -20.24 16.65
N SER A 208 -15.59 -20.07 17.67
CA SER A 208 -15.95 -20.34 19.06
C SER A 208 -16.49 -19.06 19.68
N ALA A 209 -17.74 -18.73 19.38
CA ALA A 209 -18.49 -17.68 20.07
C ALA A 209 -18.79 -18.13 21.52
N ALA A 210 -18.07 -17.56 22.48
CA ALA A 210 -18.42 -17.70 23.89
C ALA A 210 -19.68 -16.88 24.18
N SER A 211 -20.79 -17.61 24.33
CA SER A 211 -22.02 -17.17 24.97
C SER A 211 -21.71 -16.36 26.23
N THR A 212 -22.03 -15.07 26.22
CA THR A 212 -22.13 -14.27 27.43
C THR A 212 -23.57 -13.80 27.56
N THR A 213 -24.14 -14.18 28.69
CA THR A 213 -25.51 -13.94 29.13
C THR A 213 -25.97 -12.49 28.97
N THR A 214 -27.15 -12.35 28.38
CA THR A 214 -27.95 -11.12 28.27
C THR A 214 -28.29 -10.53 29.65
N SER A 215 -27.76 -9.33 29.90
CA SER A 215 -28.32 -8.36 30.85
C SER A 215 -28.95 -7.23 30.04
N ALA A 216 -30.17 -6.83 30.42
CA ALA A 216 -31.05 -5.92 29.70
C ALA A 216 -30.65 -4.43 29.77
N ASN A 217 -29.42 -4.10 29.40
CA ASN A 217 -28.96 -2.74 29.11
C ASN A 217 -28.26 -2.78 27.74
N GLY A 218 -28.54 -1.81 26.85
CA GLY A 218 -27.81 -1.69 25.58
C GLY A 218 -26.29 -1.60 25.79
N PRO A 219 -25.46 -1.79 24.75
CA PRO A 219 -24.02 -1.69 24.88
C PRO A 219 -23.65 -0.33 25.49
N GLU A 220 -22.98 -0.35 26.65
CA GLU A 220 -22.60 0.84 27.37
C GLU A 220 -21.53 1.60 26.58
N ILE A 221 -21.80 2.86 26.24
CA ILE A 221 -20.84 3.71 25.53
C ILE A 221 -19.71 4.11 26.50
N PHE A 222 -18.46 3.82 26.12
CA PHE A 222 -17.29 4.17 26.92
C PHE A 222 -17.07 5.69 26.93
N ASP A 223 -17.11 6.30 28.12
CA ASP A 223 -16.86 7.74 28.31
C ASP A 223 -15.36 8.07 28.23
N ILE A 224 -14.86 8.23 27.01
CA ILE A 224 -13.46 8.59 26.74
C ILE A 224 -13.09 9.98 27.25
N ILE A 225 -14.04 10.93 27.28
CA ILE A 225 -13.80 12.28 27.80
C ILE A 225 -13.57 12.20 29.31
N GLY A 226 -14.49 11.55 30.02
CA GLY A 226 -14.38 11.31 31.46
C GLY A 226 -13.12 10.53 31.83
N HIS A 227 -12.74 9.54 31.02
CA HIS A 227 -11.50 8.77 31.21
C HIS A 227 -10.24 9.68 31.20
N PHE A 228 -10.12 10.57 30.21
CA PHE A 228 -8.96 11.48 30.10
C PHE A 228 -9.04 12.70 31.04
N ALA A 229 -10.20 12.98 31.64
CA ALA A 229 -10.33 13.99 32.69
C ALA A 229 -9.77 13.53 34.05
N GLN A 230 -9.47 12.24 34.22
CA GLN A 230 -8.93 11.71 35.48
C GLN A 230 -7.41 11.96 35.64
N PRO A 231 -6.88 12.02 36.88
CA PRO A 231 -5.47 12.32 37.12
C PRO A 231 -4.47 11.29 36.55
N ASN A 232 -4.88 10.03 36.43
CA ASN A 232 -4.05 8.91 35.97
C ASN A 232 -4.78 8.05 34.91
N PRO A 233 -5.02 8.59 33.70
CA PRO A 233 -5.81 7.91 32.68
C PRO A 233 -5.15 6.60 32.20
N SER A 234 -3.82 6.51 32.25
CA SER A 234 -3.06 5.37 31.73
C SER A 234 -3.27 4.02 32.44
N LEU A 235 -4.03 3.97 33.54
CA LEU A 235 -4.28 2.74 34.30
C LEU A 235 -5.41 1.89 33.70
N VAL A 236 -6.34 2.49 32.95
CA VAL A 236 -7.44 1.77 32.30
C VAL A 236 -7.16 1.71 30.80
N ALA A 237 -7.11 0.51 30.23
CA ALA A 237 -6.87 0.34 28.81
C ALA A 237 -8.06 0.87 28.00
N LEU A 238 -7.79 1.55 26.89
CA LEU A 238 -8.82 1.96 25.94
C LEU A 238 -9.43 0.74 25.24
N PRO A 239 -10.74 0.78 24.94
CA PRO A 239 -11.39 -0.24 24.10
C PRO A 239 -10.67 -0.44 22.77
N LYS A 240 -10.66 -1.66 22.23
CA LYS A 240 -10.08 -1.92 20.91
C LYS A 240 -11.09 -1.59 19.82
N THR A 241 -10.62 -0.95 18.75
CA THR A 241 -11.44 -0.75 17.55
C THR A 241 -11.49 -2.02 16.70
N PRO A 242 -12.65 -2.38 16.11
CA PRO A 242 -12.73 -3.42 15.10
C PRO A 242 -12.25 -2.95 13.72
N ILE A 243 -12.04 -1.65 13.53
CA ILE A 243 -11.66 -1.08 12.23
C ILE A 243 -10.12 -1.11 12.07
N ALA A 244 -9.67 -1.75 11.00
CA ALA A 244 -8.30 -1.66 10.53
C ALA A 244 -8.13 -0.40 9.66
N CYS A 245 -7.33 0.56 10.13
CA CYS A 245 -6.96 1.75 9.38
C CYS A 245 -5.58 2.28 9.82
N LYS A 246 -4.94 3.11 8.99
CA LYS A 246 -3.72 3.85 9.38
C LYS A 246 -4.04 4.76 10.58
N PRO A 247 -3.13 4.95 11.57
CA PRO A 247 -1.72 4.56 11.62
C PRO A 247 -1.45 3.16 12.22
N SER A 248 -2.44 2.27 12.33
CA SER A 248 -2.20 0.93 12.88
C SER A 248 -1.18 0.15 12.03
N GLU A 249 -0.08 -0.29 12.63
CA GLU A 249 0.95 -1.10 11.97
C GLU A 249 0.34 -2.39 11.40
N LEU A 250 -0.57 -3.02 12.14
CA LEU A 250 -1.31 -4.20 11.68
C LEU A 250 -2.16 -3.90 10.43
N ALA A 251 -2.72 -2.70 10.31
CA ALA A 251 -3.47 -2.31 9.12
C ALA A 251 -2.54 -2.10 7.90
N ILE A 252 -1.35 -1.54 8.12
CA ILE A 252 -0.32 -1.39 7.08
C ILE A 252 0.19 -2.76 6.65
N GLU A 253 0.55 -3.64 7.58
CA GLU A 253 0.97 -5.02 7.29
C GLU A 253 -0.11 -5.79 6.50
N LYS A 254 -1.38 -5.62 6.88
CA LYS A 254 -2.51 -6.21 6.15
C LYS A 254 -2.57 -5.67 4.71
N ALA A 255 -2.41 -4.36 4.50
CA ALA A 255 -2.37 -3.75 3.17
C ALA A 255 -1.23 -4.32 2.32
N LEU A 256 -0.01 -4.41 2.89
CA LEU A 256 1.16 -4.97 2.19
C LEU A 256 0.94 -6.43 1.80
N LYS A 257 0.33 -7.23 2.68
CA LYS A 257 -0.02 -8.62 2.40
C LYS A 257 -1.05 -8.73 1.26
N ILE A 258 -2.12 -7.93 1.31
CA ILE A 258 -3.18 -7.91 0.28
C ILE A 258 -2.58 -7.61 -1.10
N ALA A 259 -1.68 -6.64 -1.17
CA ALA A 259 -1.07 -6.23 -2.43
C ALA A 259 0.19 -7.01 -2.81
N SER A 260 0.62 -8.00 -2.01
CA SER A 260 1.86 -8.76 -2.22
C SER A 260 3.10 -7.86 -2.37
N ILE A 261 3.23 -6.88 -1.47
CA ILE A 261 4.28 -5.86 -1.50
C ILE A 261 5.37 -6.20 -0.48
N ASN A 262 6.64 -6.02 -0.88
CA ASN A 262 7.78 -6.09 0.02
C ASN A 262 8.04 -4.71 0.67
N PRO A 263 7.94 -4.55 2.00
CA PRO A 263 8.11 -3.25 2.64
C PRO A 263 9.50 -2.63 2.40
N GLN A 264 10.57 -3.43 2.43
CA GLN A 264 11.93 -2.93 2.22
C GLN A 264 12.22 -2.50 0.77
N ARG A 265 11.30 -2.74 -0.17
CA ARG A 265 11.39 -2.34 -1.58
C ARG A 265 10.24 -1.41 -1.97
N THR A 266 9.62 -0.75 -0.99
CA THR A 266 8.47 0.12 -1.21
C THR A 266 8.68 1.49 -0.62
N LEU A 267 8.31 2.50 -1.41
CA LEU A 267 8.29 3.90 -0.99
C LEU A 267 6.84 4.34 -0.74
N PHE A 268 6.56 4.87 0.45
CA PHE A 268 5.23 5.26 0.91
C PHE A 268 5.08 6.79 1.00
N PHE A 269 4.19 7.37 0.20
CA PHE A 269 3.89 8.80 0.12
C PHE A 269 2.63 9.12 0.92
N GLU A 270 2.75 9.98 1.93
CA GLU A 270 1.65 10.24 2.86
C GLU A 270 1.86 11.57 3.63
N ASP A 271 0.79 12.26 4.03
CA ASP A 271 0.84 13.60 4.66
C ASP A 271 0.80 13.59 6.21
N SER A 272 0.26 12.54 6.83
CA SER A 272 0.20 12.34 8.27
C SER A 272 1.49 11.77 8.86
N VAL A 273 2.17 12.59 9.66
CA VAL A 273 3.37 12.19 10.43
C VAL A 273 3.19 10.86 11.19
N ARG A 274 2.00 10.58 11.73
CA ARG A 274 1.75 9.32 12.46
C ARG A 274 1.73 8.10 11.53
N ASN A 275 1.13 8.23 10.35
CA ASN A 275 1.05 7.17 9.36
C ASN A 275 2.44 6.90 8.77
N ILE A 276 3.20 7.95 8.44
CA ILE A 276 4.62 7.85 8.04
C ILE A 276 5.45 7.10 9.11
N GLN A 277 5.33 7.49 10.38
CA GLN A 277 6.06 6.83 11.46
C GLN A 277 5.68 5.35 11.61
N ALA A 278 4.41 5.00 11.44
CA ALA A 278 3.96 3.61 11.45
C ALA A 278 4.49 2.83 10.25
N GLY A 279 4.42 3.40 9.04
CA GLY A 279 4.97 2.79 7.83
C GLY A 279 6.48 2.51 7.97
N LYS A 280 7.23 3.46 8.54
CA LYS A 280 8.66 3.28 8.81
C LYS A 280 8.95 2.12 9.75
N ARG A 281 8.12 1.91 10.78
CA ARG A 281 8.29 0.78 11.73
C ARG A 281 7.97 -0.57 11.09
N VAL A 282 7.08 -0.61 10.10
CA VAL A 282 6.79 -1.80 9.28
C VAL A 282 7.87 -2.06 8.22
N GLY A 283 8.82 -1.12 8.04
CA GLY A 283 9.99 -1.29 7.18
C GLY A 283 9.89 -0.63 5.81
N LEU A 284 8.89 0.23 5.59
CA LEU A 284 8.76 1.05 4.38
C LEU A 284 9.82 2.16 4.37
N ASP A 285 10.30 2.54 3.20
CA ASP A 285 10.86 3.87 3.02
C ASP A 285 9.70 4.86 2.83
N THR A 286 9.86 6.09 3.32
CA THR A 286 8.73 6.99 3.57
C THR A 286 8.97 8.42 3.09
N VAL A 287 7.93 9.02 2.53
CA VAL A 287 7.93 10.39 2.01
C VAL A 287 6.76 11.16 2.63
N LEU A 288 7.09 12.15 3.44
CA LEU A 288 6.09 13.06 4.02
C LEU A 288 5.70 14.15 3.02
N ILE A 289 4.43 14.25 2.65
CA ILE A 289 3.93 15.29 1.74
C ILE A 289 3.32 16.46 2.53
N GLY A 290 3.38 17.67 1.96
CA GLY A 290 2.85 18.90 2.57
C GLY A 290 3.80 19.63 3.52
N LYS A 291 5.06 19.18 3.66
CA LYS A 291 6.07 19.81 4.53
C LYS A 291 7.45 19.81 3.89
N SER A 292 8.16 20.93 3.98
CA SER A 292 9.57 21.03 3.54
C SER A 292 10.56 20.45 4.54
N GLN A 293 10.19 20.28 5.80
CA GLN A 293 11.08 19.77 6.84
C GLN A 293 10.83 18.29 7.14
N ARG A 294 11.90 17.51 7.05
CA ARG A 294 11.91 16.11 7.47
C ARG A 294 11.67 15.98 8.97
N VAL A 295 10.80 15.04 9.33
CA VAL A 295 10.51 14.68 10.73
C VAL A 295 11.06 13.31 11.07
N LYS A 296 11.16 12.99 12.37
CA LYS A 296 11.55 11.64 12.81
C LYS A 296 10.56 10.62 12.25
N GLY A 297 11.08 9.65 11.50
CA GLY A 297 10.31 8.59 10.88
C GLY A 297 10.09 8.78 9.38
N ALA A 298 10.27 9.99 8.82
CA ALA A 298 10.25 10.22 7.38
C ALA A 298 11.66 10.05 6.79
N ASP A 299 11.81 9.47 5.61
CA ASP A 299 13.09 9.43 4.89
C ASP A 299 13.26 10.67 4.01
N TYR A 300 12.16 11.09 3.38
CA TYR A 300 12.06 12.31 2.57
C TYR A 300 10.87 13.17 3.03
N ALA A 301 10.88 14.46 2.69
CA ALA A 301 9.75 15.36 2.93
C ALA A 301 9.64 16.40 1.81
N PHE A 302 8.45 16.54 1.22
CA PHE A 302 8.16 17.45 0.11
C PHE A 302 6.98 18.35 0.45
N GLU A 303 6.98 19.58 -0.07
CA GLU A 303 5.80 20.45 0.02
C GLU A 303 4.69 19.98 -0.92
N SER A 304 5.04 19.38 -2.05
CA SER A 304 4.10 18.85 -3.04
C SER A 304 4.60 17.53 -3.62
N ILE A 305 3.65 16.64 -3.94
CA ILE A 305 3.96 15.39 -4.65
C ILE A 305 4.62 15.63 -6.01
N HIS A 306 4.43 16.81 -6.60
CA HIS A 306 5.04 17.23 -7.86
C HIS A 306 6.58 17.29 -7.80
N ASN A 307 7.17 17.41 -6.61
CA ASN A 307 8.63 17.48 -6.44
C ASN A 307 9.32 16.11 -6.48
N ILE A 308 8.57 15.00 -6.60
CA ILE A 308 9.10 13.64 -6.57
C ILE A 308 10.27 13.40 -7.54
N LYS A 309 10.22 13.97 -8.76
CA LYS A 309 11.28 13.76 -9.77
C LYS A 309 12.57 14.49 -9.45
N GLU A 310 12.47 15.67 -8.87
CA GLU A 310 13.64 16.44 -8.43
C GLU A 310 14.27 15.81 -7.19
N ALA A 311 13.43 15.36 -6.26
CA ALA A 311 13.88 14.87 -4.97
C ALA A 311 14.34 13.40 -4.97
N ILE A 312 13.76 12.57 -5.85
CA ILE A 312 14.07 11.13 -5.96
C ILE A 312 14.18 10.76 -7.45
N PRO A 313 15.15 11.31 -8.18
CA PRO A 313 15.32 11.05 -9.62
C PRO A 313 15.58 9.56 -9.92
N GLU A 314 16.15 8.81 -8.97
CA GLU A 314 16.45 7.39 -9.11
C GLU A 314 15.21 6.51 -9.37
N LEU A 315 13.99 7.00 -9.09
CA LEU A 315 12.75 6.28 -9.43
C LEU A 315 12.56 6.11 -10.95
N TRP A 316 13.19 6.98 -11.75
CA TRP A 316 13.19 6.91 -13.22
C TRP A 316 14.40 6.18 -13.81
N GLU A 317 15.39 5.82 -12.99
CA GLU A 317 16.67 5.26 -13.46
C GLU A 317 16.67 3.73 -13.59
N SER A 318 15.50 3.08 -13.59
CA SER A 318 15.42 1.65 -13.88
C SER A 318 15.72 1.39 -15.37
N ASP A 319 16.77 0.59 -15.60
CA ASP A 319 17.23 0.03 -16.88
C ASP A 319 18.01 0.91 -17.88
N MET A 320 18.54 2.08 -17.48
CA MET A 320 19.47 2.87 -18.32
C MET A 320 20.95 2.42 -18.29
N LYS A 321 21.23 1.15 -17.95
CA LYS A 321 22.59 0.56 -18.03
C LYS A 321 22.70 -0.57 -19.05
N SER A 322 21.96 -0.47 -20.15
CA SER A 322 22.20 -1.26 -21.36
C SER A 322 22.33 -0.38 -22.60
N GLU A 323 23.19 0.63 -22.55
CA GLU A 323 23.79 1.14 -23.79
C GLU A 323 25.03 0.31 -24.11
N VAL A 324 24.95 -0.38 -25.23
CA VAL A 324 25.93 -1.28 -25.82
C VAL A 324 27.26 -0.54 -25.99
N GLY A 325 28.23 -0.83 -25.14
CA GLY A 325 29.62 -0.54 -25.42
C GLY A 325 30.09 -1.43 -26.58
N TYR A 326 29.99 -0.94 -27.80
CA TYR A 326 30.75 -1.52 -28.91
C TYR A 326 32.24 -1.44 -28.55
N PRO A 327 32.99 -2.55 -28.47
CA PRO A 327 34.43 -2.44 -28.45
C PRO A 327 34.85 -1.91 -29.81
N GLY A 328 35.15 -0.61 -29.87
CA GLY A 328 35.84 0.00 -30.99
C GLY A 328 37.13 -0.79 -31.22
N GLN A 329 37.12 -1.60 -32.27
CA GLN A 329 38.27 -2.37 -32.69
C GLN A 329 39.35 -1.36 -33.05
N VAL A 330 40.40 -1.30 -32.23
CA VAL A 330 41.58 -0.47 -32.49
C VAL A 330 42.19 -0.97 -33.80
N ALA A 331 42.03 -0.17 -34.86
CA ALA A 331 42.71 -0.41 -36.12
C ALA A 331 44.21 -0.23 -35.90
N VAL A 332 44.95 -1.31 -36.05
CA VAL A 332 46.41 -1.32 -36.05
C VAL A 332 46.86 -0.65 -37.34
N GLU A 333 47.51 0.52 -37.22
CA GLU A 333 48.22 1.17 -38.32
C GLU A 333 49.27 0.20 -38.89
N THR A 334 49.14 -0.10 -40.18
CA THR A 334 50.22 -0.75 -40.95
C THR A 334 50.82 0.32 -41.84
N SER A 335 52.05 0.72 -41.55
CA SER A 335 52.86 1.59 -42.39
C SER A 335 53.25 0.86 -43.67
N VAL A 336 52.89 1.44 -44.82
CA VAL A 336 53.40 1.02 -46.13
C VAL A 336 54.36 2.09 -46.62
N THR A 337 55.65 1.79 -46.60
CA THR A 337 56.66 2.47 -47.40
C THR A 337 56.69 1.86 -48.80
N ALA A 338 56.53 2.70 -49.82
CA ALA A 338 56.91 2.41 -51.20
C ALA A 338 57.76 3.57 -51.73
#